data_AF-A0A3E1EA08-F1
#
_entry.id   AF-A0A3E1EA08-F1
#
_cell.length_a   1.000
_cell.length_b   1.000
_cell.length_c   1.000
_cell.angle_alpha   90.00
_cell.angle_beta   90.00
_cell.angle_gamma   90.00
#
_symmetry.space_group_name_H-M   'P 1'
#
loop_
_entity.id
_entity.type
_entity.pdbx_description
1 polymer ?
#
loop_
_entity_poly.entity_id
_entity_poly.type
_entity_poly.pdbx_seq_one_letter_code
_entity_poly.pdbx_strand_id
1 'polypeptide(L)'
;MKSIPARDWNALIDQLRRDQVIGCTALEHGEWRHPWQVSAEWNPDRLRWEARIQPGFVNGLDAEVRVAAKDAPADTLRRLKLTPAKAAKKMVDSWLTEDPRMPLNKWRAIGRDAQPESVSAVGIDEINASYEPVPEFFLALGAGEPPKSPLSFAPSTGGNTRLLRATEITLQKDRITTGTDWTFGSGADGTFAQFNVTYRLPAGARKRAYLRSVAKLRPPAPDDPMARLMVDWESDPFDTIPVATVYLISPENAVQNSEPGPDWSPYVKHHLFWNLIHDVTVQPPSGSSENMILPTGLALGVADSVINQILATINDKNAALAEFLGKRTVEGRFWTI
;
A
#
# COMPACT_ATOMS: atom_id res chain seq x y z
N MET A 1 43.62 -19.61 -20.82
CA MET A 1 42.16 -19.82 -20.91
C MET A 1 41.54 -19.28 -19.63
N LYS A 2 40.70 -18.24 -19.69
CA LYS A 2 40.05 -17.69 -18.48
C LYS A 2 38.84 -18.56 -18.16
N SER A 3 38.91 -19.39 -17.13
CA SER A 3 37.77 -20.16 -16.63
C SER A 3 36.99 -19.33 -15.61
N ILE A 4 35.67 -19.46 -15.63
CA ILE A 4 34.80 -18.89 -14.59
C ILE A 4 34.74 -19.92 -13.45
N PRO A 5 35.02 -19.53 -12.19
CA PRO A 5 34.87 -20.43 -11.06
C PRO A 5 33.43 -20.95 -10.97
N ALA A 6 33.26 -22.25 -10.69
CA ALA A 6 31.93 -22.88 -10.60
C ALA A 6 30.98 -22.14 -9.64
N ARG A 7 31.52 -21.54 -8.57
CA ARG A 7 30.75 -20.72 -7.64
C ARG A 7 30.13 -19.50 -8.30
N ASP A 8 30.90 -18.78 -9.11
CA ASP A 8 30.46 -17.54 -9.74
C ASP A 8 29.53 -17.83 -10.93
N TRP A 9 29.76 -18.95 -11.63
CA TRP A 9 28.82 -19.49 -12.61
C TRP A 9 27.47 -19.85 -11.97
N ASN A 10 27.48 -20.60 -10.86
CA ASN A 10 26.24 -20.97 -10.18
C ASN A 10 25.50 -19.75 -9.62
N ALA A 11 26.22 -18.75 -9.10
CA ALA A 11 25.62 -17.49 -8.66
C ALA A 11 24.96 -16.73 -9.83
N LEU A 12 25.60 -16.71 -11.01
CA LEU A 12 25.03 -16.13 -12.22
C LEU A 12 23.77 -16.87 -12.67
N ILE A 13 23.80 -18.21 -12.69
CA ILE A 13 22.64 -19.04 -13.05
C ILE A 13 21.50 -18.87 -12.04
N ASP A 14 21.79 -18.78 -10.75
CA ASP A 14 20.80 -18.52 -9.72
C ASP A 14 20.18 -17.13 -9.86
N GLN A 15 20.98 -16.12 -10.25
CA GLN A 15 20.47 -14.79 -10.55
C GLN A 15 19.57 -14.82 -11.79
N LEU A 16 20.01 -15.47 -12.87
CA LEU A 16 19.23 -15.61 -14.09
C LEU A 16 17.91 -16.36 -13.84
N ARG A 17 17.91 -17.44 -13.05
CA ARG A 17 16.68 -18.17 -12.68
C ARG A 17 15.68 -17.32 -11.89
N ARG A 18 16.15 -16.33 -11.13
CA ARG A 18 15.30 -15.44 -10.33
C ARG A 18 14.77 -14.27 -11.14
N ASP A 19 15.56 -13.77 -12.09
CA ASP A 19 15.24 -12.57 -12.86
C ASP A 19 14.63 -12.90 -14.25
N GLN A 20 14.69 -14.16 -14.70
CA GLN A 20 14.14 -14.63 -15.97
C GLN A 20 13.37 -15.95 -15.80
N VAL A 21 12.29 -16.12 -16.57
CA VAL A 21 11.58 -17.41 -16.66
C VAL A 21 12.38 -18.35 -17.55
N ILE A 22 13.23 -19.18 -16.94
CA ILE A 22 14.12 -20.12 -17.66
C ILE A 22 13.46 -21.47 -17.91
N GLY A 23 12.33 -21.75 -17.27
CA GLY A 23 11.58 -22.99 -17.49
C GLY A 23 10.25 -23.02 -16.74
N CYS A 24 9.39 -23.94 -17.14
CA CYS A 24 8.14 -24.28 -16.47
C CYS A 24 8.23 -25.73 -16.01
N THR A 25 7.98 -25.98 -14.72
CA THR A 25 7.89 -27.34 -14.18
C THR A 25 6.42 -27.65 -13.93
N ALA A 26 5.86 -28.57 -14.71
CA ALA A 26 4.56 -29.13 -14.41
C ALA A 26 4.70 -30.09 -13.21
N LEU A 27 3.98 -29.79 -12.12
CA LEU A 27 3.93 -30.69 -10.97
C LEU A 27 2.99 -31.84 -11.31
N GLU A 28 3.51 -33.08 -11.38
CA GLU A 28 2.71 -34.25 -11.78
C GLU A 28 1.56 -34.53 -10.80
N HIS A 29 1.74 -34.24 -9.49
CA HIS A 29 0.75 -34.50 -8.43
C HIS A 29 0.84 -33.45 -7.30
N GLY A 30 0.41 -32.23 -7.57
CA GLY A 30 0.26 -31.19 -6.55
C GLY A 30 -1.13 -30.56 -6.65
N GLU A 31 -1.76 -30.28 -5.50
CA GLU A 31 -2.86 -29.31 -5.47
C GLU A 31 -2.40 -28.05 -6.19
N TRP A 32 -3.22 -27.53 -7.10
CA TRP A 32 -2.88 -26.35 -7.89
C TRP A 32 -2.56 -25.19 -6.93
N ARG A 33 -1.29 -24.80 -6.84
CA ARG A 33 -0.84 -23.68 -5.99
C ARG A 33 -0.61 -22.47 -6.87
N HIS A 34 -1.42 -21.45 -6.66
CA HIS A 34 -1.29 -20.20 -7.40
C HIS A 34 -0.21 -19.31 -6.77
N PRO A 35 0.47 -18.44 -7.55
CA PRO A 35 1.25 -17.34 -7.02
C PRO A 35 0.46 -16.57 -5.96
N TRP A 36 1.14 -16.07 -4.93
CA TRP A 36 0.52 -15.34 -3.82
C TRP A 36 -0.39 -16.14 -2.89
N GLN A 37 -0.44 -17.48 -3.01
CA GLN A 37 -1.17 -18.30 -2.05
C GLN A 37 -0.63 -18.08 -0.63
N VAL A 38 -1.51 -17.62 0.26
CA VAL A 38 -1.22 -17.36 1.67
C VAL A 38 -1.71 -18.51 2.54
N SER A 39 -0.90 -18.92 3.52
CA SER A 39 -1.31 -19.74 4.66
C SER A 39 -0.87 -19.07 5.97
N ALA A 40 -1.70 -19.14 7.01
CA ALA A 40 -1.39 -18.58 8.33
C ALA A 40 -1.19 -19.69 9.37
N GLU A 41 -0.16 -19.56 10.20
CA GLU A 41 0.18 -20.53 11.25
C GLU A 41 0.63 -19.82 12.53
N TRP A 42 0.37 -20.43 13.68
CA TRP A 42 0.89 -19.97 14.96
C TRP A 42 2.34 -20.42 15.13
N ASN A 43 3.25 -19.49 15.42
CA ASN A 43 4.63 -19.79 15.77
C ASN A 43 4.78 -19.83 17.30
N PRO A 44 4.96 -21.02 17.92
CA PRO A 44 5.05 -21.15 19.38
C PRO A 44 6.32 -20.54 19.96
N ASP A 45 7.44 -20.54 19.23
CA ASP A 45 8.71 -19.99 19.70
C ASP A 45 8.68 -18.47 19.77
N ARG A 46 7.90 -17.84 18.88
CA ARG A 46 7.78 -16.38 18.75
C ARG A 46 6.49 -15.84 19.34
N LEU A 47 5.60 -16.71 19.81
CA LEU A 47 4.28 -16.39 20.37
C LEU A 47 3.48 -15.43 19.48
N ARG A 48 3.44 -15.71 18.17
CA ARG A 48 2.74 -14.86 17.20
C ARG A 48 2.25 -15.65 15.99
N TRP A 49 1.23 -15.13 15.32
CA TRP A 49 0.80 -15.61 14.01
C TRP A 49 1.76 -15.14 12.90
N GLU A 50 2.09 -16.05 11.99
CA GLU A 50 2.92 -15.77 10.82
C GLU A 50 2.21 -16.28 9.56
N ALA A 51 2.38 -15.55 8.45
CA ALA A 51 1.94 -15.96 7.13
C ALA A 51 3.13 -16.49 6.33
N ARG A 52 2.90 -17.62 5.65
CA ARG A 52 3.70 -18.08 4.52
C ARG A 52 2.99 -17.70 3.24
N ILE A 53 3.72 -17.13 2.30
CA ILE A 53 3.16 -16.57 1.07
C ILE A 53 3.93 -17.17 -0.09
N GLN A 54 3.25 -17.87 -0.98
CA GLN A 54 3.88 -18.43 -2.17
C GLN A 54 4.42 -17.29 -3.05
N PRO A 55 5.62 -17.46 -3.64
CA PRO A 55 6.23 -16.41 -4.44
C PRO A 55 5.33 -15.97 -5.59
N GLY A 56 5.22 -14.65 -5.73
CA GLY A 56 4.58 -14.01 -6.85
C GLY A 56 5.42 -12.82 -7.32
N PHE A 57 5.31 -12.52 -8.61
CA PHE A 57 6.18 -11.55 -9.28
C PHE A 57 5.40 -10.31 -9.70
N VAL A 58 6.04 -9.15 -9.57
CA VAL A 58 5.58 -7.88 -10.12
C VAL A 58 6.63 -7.38 -11.10
N ASN A 59 6.28 -7.16 -12.37
CA ASN A 59 7.23 -6.77 -13.42
C ASN A 59 8.40 -7.76 -13.56
N GLY A 60 8.13 -9.06 -13.38
CA GLY A 60 9.17 -10.10 -13.38
C GLY A 60 10.10 -10.09 -12.16
N LEU A 61 9.87 -9.21 -11.18
CA LEU A 61 10.64 -9.14 -9.94
C LEU A 61 9.86 -9.76 -8.79
N ASP A 62 10.52 -10.66 -8.06
CA ASP A 62 10.02 -11.21 -6.80
C ASP A 62 9.69 -10.09 -5.80
N ALA A 63 8.54 -10.21 -5.15
CA ALA A 63 8.15 -9.32 -4.07
C ALA A 63 8.95 -9.60 -2.79
N GLU A 64 8.96 -8.62 -1.89
CA GLU A 64 9.70 -8.73 -0.64
C GLU A 64 8.83 -8.49 0.59
N VAL A 65 9.25 -9.03 1.73
CA VAL A 65 8.67 -8.75 3.03
C VAL A 65 9.77 -8.29 3.98
N ARG A 66 9.43 -7.31 4.80
CA ARG A 66 10.36 -6.78 5.81
C ARG A 66 10.23 -7.57 7.10
N VAL A 67 11.30 -8.26 7.48
CA VAL A 67 11.37 -9.11 8.69
C VAL A 67 12.56 -8.72 9.56
N ALA A 68 12.51 -9.05 10.85
CA ALA A 68 13.69 -8.92 11.70
C ALA A 68 14.77 -9.88 11.19
N ALA A 69 16.04 -9.47 11.14
CA ALA A 69 17.07 -10.31 10.55
C ALA A 69 17.36 -11.58 11.36
N LYS A 70 17.05 -11.59 12.66
CA LYS A 70 17.02 -12.82 13.47
C LYS A 70 15.99 -13.85 13.00
N ASP A 71 14.95 -13.38 12.32
CA ASP A 71 13.82 -14.17 11.84
C ASP A 71 13.92 -14.44 10.33
N ALA A 72 14.94 -13.89 9.66
CA ALA A 72 15.10 -13.98 8.22
C ALA A 72 15.61 -15.37 7.80
N PRO A 73 15.19 -15.87 6.63
CA PRO A 73 15.71 -17.11 6.06
C PRO A 73 17.24 -17.09 5.88
N ALA A 74 17.86 -18.28 5.93
CA ALA A 74 19.30 -18.43 5.74
C ALA A 74 19.79 -17.85 4.40
N ASP A 75 18.97 -17.99 3.35
CA ASP A 75 19.26 -17.45 2.02
C ASP A 75 19.28 -15.92 2.01
N THR A 76 18.34 -15.27 2.69
CA THR A 76 18.36 -13.81 2.89
C THR A 76 19.63 -13.36 3.60
N LEU A 77 20.02 -14.05 4.68
CA LEU A 77 21.23 -13.72 5.43
C LEU A 77 22.50 -13.90 4.59
N ARG A 78 22.56 -14.96 3.79
CA ARG A 78 23.67 -15.22 2.86
C ARG A 78 23.75 -14.15 1.78
N ARG A 79 22.62 -13.80 1.15
CA ARG A 79 22.52 -12.75 0.13
C ARG A 79 22.98 -11.39 0.67
N LEU A 80 22.51 -11.04 1.87
CA LEU A 80 22.86 -9.77 2.52
C LEU A 80 24.24 -9.78 3.19
N LYS A 81 24.93 -10.93 3.20
CA LYS A 81 26.24 -11.13 3.86
C LYS A 81 26.21 -10.68 5.33
N LEU A 82 25.11 -10.97 6.01
CA LEU A 82 24.91 -10.62 7.41
C LEU A 82 25.35 -11.76 8.32
N THR A 83 26.21 -11.45 9.29
CA THR A 83 26.54 -12.39 10.37
C THR A 83 25.49 -12.29 11.47
N PRO A 84 25.21 -13.38 12.23
CA PRO A 84 24.24 -13.37 13.32
C PRO A 84 24.42 -12.21 14.32
N ALA A 85 25.68 -11.88 14.64
CA ALA A 85 26.03 -10.76 15.52
C ALA A 85 25.64 -9.37 14.97
N LYS A 86 25.67 -9.18 13.64
CA LYS A 86 25.25 -7.92 12.98
C LYS A 86 23.74 -7.88 12.68
N ALA A 87 23.07 -9.02 12.74
CA ALA A 87 21.68 -9.19 12.35
C ALA A 87 20.68 -8.89 13.50
N ALA A 88 21.08 -9.07 14.76
CA ALA A 88 20.15 -9.18 15.90
C ALA A 88 19.12 -8.04 16.08
N LYS A 89 19.41 -6.82 15.62
CA LYS A 89 18.51 -5.65 15.76
C LYS A 89 18.06 -5.01 14.44
N LYS A 90 18.43 -5.56 13.29
CA LYS A 90 18.16 -4.94 11.99
C LYS A 90 16.92 -5.54 11.34
N MET A 91 16.08 -4.70 10.73
CA MET A 91 15.05 -5.17 9.79
C MET A 91 15.68 -5.34 8.40
N VAL A 92 15.34 -6.44 7.74
CA VAL A 92 15.85 -6.79 6.40
C VAL A 92 14.70 -7.11 5.46
N ASP A 93 14.89 -6.77 4.20
CA ASP A 93 13.95 -7.13 3.14
C ASP A 93 14.34 -8.50 2.57
N SER A 94 13.46 -9.47 2.80
CA SER A 94 13.58 -10.86 2.37
C SER A 94 12.68 -11.09 1.16
N TRP A 95 13.18 -11.76 0.13
CA TRP A 95 12.41 -12.04 -1.08
C TRP A 95 11.48 -13.23 -0.86
N LEU A 96 10.29 -13.27 -1.47
CA LEU A 96 9.36 -14.39 -1.23
C LEU A 96 9.93 -15.75 -1.67
N THR A 97 10.76 -15.78 -2.72
CA THR A 97 11.51 -16.98 -3.15
C THR A 97 12.49 -17.49 -2.11
N GLU A 98 12.85 -16.70 -1.10
CA GLU A 98 13.67 -17.11 0.04
C GLU A 98 12.82 -17.72 1.19
N ASP A 99 11.50 -17.85 1.00
CA ASP A 99 10.51 -18.40 1.95
C ASP A 99 10.47 -17.71 3.34
N PRO A 100 10.37 -16.36 3.40
CA PRO A 100 10.23 -15.66 4.67
C PRO A 100 8.89 -15.92 5.34
N ARG A 101 8.91 -15.90 6.68
CA ARG A 101 7.70 -15.90 7.51
C ARG A 101 7.31 -14.47 7.84
N MET A 102 6.17 -14.03 7.29
CA MET A 102 5.65 -12.68 7.47
C MET A 102 4.86 -12.58 8.79
N PRO A 103 5.24 -11.72 9.75
CA PRO A 103 4.49 -11.57 10.99
C PRO A 103 3.12 -10.92 10.75
N LEU A 104 2.07 -11.50 11.33
CA LEU A 104 0.70 -10.97 11.33
C LEU A 104 0.41 -10.30 12.68
N ASN A 105 0.55 -8.98 12.73
CA ASN A 105 0.58 -8.20 13.97
C ASN A 105 -0.43 -7.04 14.00
N LYS A 106 -1.36 -6.98 13.05
CA LYS A 106 -2.37 -5.92 12.97
C LYS A 106 -3.73 -6.54 12.76
N TRP A 107 -4.42 -6.78 13.87
CA TRP A 107 -5.75 -7.39 13.86
C TRP A 107 -6.83 -6.34 14.04
N ARG A 108 -7.94 -6.49 13.30
CA ARG A 108 -9.19 -5.79 13.58
C ARG A 108 -10.22 -6.79 14.10
N ALA A 109 -11.07 -6.36 15.01
CA ALA A 109 -12.23 -7.11 15.45
C ALA A 109 -13.39 -6.96 14.45
N ILE A 110 -14.10 -8.07 14.19
CA ILE A 110 -15.32 -8.10 13.38
C ILE A 110 -16.41 -8.81 14.22
N GLY A 111 -17.64 -8.31 14.18
CA GLY A 111 -18.76 -8.89 14.93
C GLY A 111 -18.86 -8.39 16.37
N ARG A 112 -19.08 -9.30 17.32
CA ARG A 112 -19.51 -9.00 18.70
C ARG A 112 -18.73 -7.93 19.45
N ASP A 113 -17.41 -7.87 19.28
CA ASP A 113 -16.52 -6.91 19.93
C ASP A 113 -15.87 -5.94 18.94
N ALA A 114 -16.46 -5.78 17.75
CA ALA A 114 -16.01 -4.81 16.77
C ALA A 114 -16.31 -3.38 17.22
N GLN A 115 -15.41 -2.47 16.84
CA GLN A 115 -15.66 -1.03 16.92
C GLN A 115 -16.50 -0.60 15.71
N PRO A 116 -17.39 0.38 15.87
CA PRO A 116 -18.18 0.89 14.75
C PRO A 116 -17.29 1.59 13.71
N GLU A 117 -17.61 1.41 12.43
CA GLU A 117 -16.96 2.09 11.31
C GLU A 117 -17.41 3.55 11.18
N SER A 118 -18.67 3.80 11.48
CA SER A 118 -19.24 5.14 11.54
C SER A 118 -20.32 5.20 12.61
N VAL A 119 -20.47 6.39 13.21
CA VAL A 119 -21.49 6.70 14.18
C VAL A 119 -22.18 7.97 13.71
N SER A 120 -23.50 7.91 13.59
CA SER A 120 -24.34 9.02 13.14
C SER A 120 -25.46 9.26 14.13
N ALA A 121 -25.76 10.53 14.40
CA ALA A 121 -26.94 10.90 15.17
C ALA A 121 -28.11 11.10 14.19
N VAL A 122 -29.20 10.38 14.39
CA VAL A 122 -30.47 10.58 13.68
C VAL A 122 -31.42 11.26 14.67
N GLY A 123 -31.50 12.59 14.62
CA GLY A 123 -32.30 13.37 15.57
C GLY A 123 -31.64 13.54 16.93
N ILE A 124 -32.46 13.82 17.96
CA ILE A 124 -31.99 14.26 19.29
C ILE A 124 -31.58 13.07 20.18
N ASP A 125 -32.13 11.87 19.93
CA ASP A 125 -31.99 10.71 20.84
C ASP A 125 -31.56 9.38 20.17
N GLU A 126 -31.38 9.32 18.84
CA GLU A 126 -31.03 8.07 18.15
C GLU A 126 -29.61 8.10 17.62
N ILE A 127 -28.77 7.18 18.10
CA ILE A 127 -27.40 6.98 17.62
C ILE A 127 -27.36 5.69 16.79
N ASN A 128 -27.17 5.85 15.49
CA ASN A 128 -26.98 4.74 14.56
C ASN A 128 -25.50 4.50 14.31
N ALA A 129 -25.05 3.28 14.60
CA ALA A 129 -23.70 2.82 14.34
C ALA A 129 -23.66 1.79 13.21
N SER A 130 -22.74 1.96 12.29
CA SER A 130 -22.45 0.99 11.23
C SER A 130 -21.24 0.15 11.62
N TYR A 131 -21.32 -1.16 11.39
CA TYR A 131 -20.25 -2.11 11.69
C TYR A 131 -19.82 -2.85 10.43
N GLU A 132 -18.59 -3.39 10.43
CA GLU A 132 -18.16 -4.31 9.39
C GLU A 132 -19.05 -5.58 9.44
N PRO A 133 -19.67 -5.99 8.32
CA PRO A 133 -20.51 -7.17 8.31
C PRO A 133 -19.69 -8.44 8.57
N VAL A 134 -20.21 -9.32 9.43
CA VAL A 134 -19.63 -10.65 9.64
C VAL A 134 -19.94 -11.50 8.40
N PRO A 135 -18.95 -12.09 7.72
CA PRO A 135 -19.24 -12.95 6.57
C PRO A 135 -20.09 -14.16 6.97
N GLU A 136 -21.05 -14.54 6.13
CA GLU A 136 -22.02 -15.63 6.42
C GLU A 136 -21.34 -16.95 6.82
N PHE A 137 -20.21 -17.26 6.18
CA PHE A 137 -19.38 -18.41 6.53
C PHE A 137 -19.00 -18.44 8.02
N PHE A 138 -18.64 -17.29 8.60
CA PHE A 138 -18.25 -17.22 10.01
C PHE A 138 -19.45 -17.18 10.95
N LEU A 139 -20.59 -16.62 10.52
CA LEU A 139 -21.85 -16.74 11.26
C LEU A 139 -22.24 -18.22 11.42
N ALA A 140 -22.10 -19.02 10.36
CA ALA A 140 -22.33 -20.47 10.41
C ALA A 140 -21.34 -21.23 11.32
N LEU A 141 -20.14 -20.68 11.54
CA LEU A 141 -19.15 -21.20 12.49
C LEU A 141 -19.34 -20.68 13.92
N GLY A 142 -20.39 -19.90 14.19
CA GLY A 142 -20.72 -19.38 15.52
C GLY A 142 -20.01 -18.08 15.89
N ALA A 143 -19.49 -17.31 14.91
CA ALA A 143 -19.00 -15.96 15.17
C ALA A 143 -20.15 -15.06 15.62
N GLY A 144 -19.92 -14.23 16.64
CA GLY A 144 -20.95 -13.35 17.19
C GLY A 144 -21.25 -12.15 16.28
N GLU A 145 -22.53 -11.79 16.17
CA GLU A 145 -22.98 -10.60 15.44
C GLU A 145 -22.55 -9.29 16.12
N PRO A 146 -22.44 -8.19 15.35
CA PRO A 146 -22.14 -6.87 15.90
C PRO A 146 -23.17 -6.41 16.95
N PRO A 147 -22.77 -5.56 17.91
CA PRO A 147 -23.70 -5.01 18.88
C PRO A 147 -24.76 -4.12 18.19
N LYS A 148 -26.01 -4.25 18.62
CA LYS A 148 -27.16 -3.50 18.06
C LYS A 148 -27.17 -2.01 18.42
N SER A 149 -26.40 -1.60 19.43
CA SER A 149 -26.29 -0.20 19.86
C SER A 149 -24.83 0.11 20.23
N PRO A 150 -24.28 1.26 19.78
CA PRO A 150 -22.93 1.68 20.14
C PRO A 150 -22.77 2.02 21.63
N LEU A 151 -23.89 2.25 22.33
CA LEU A 151 -23.93 2.52 23.78
C LEU A 151 -24.33 1.30 24.61
N SER A 152 -24.58 0.15 23.99
CA SER A 152 -24.81 -1.09 24.74
C SER A 152 -23.50 -1.59 25.33
N PHE A 153 -23.23 -1.15 26.57
CA PHE A 153 -22.22 -1.77 27.46
C PHE A 153 -22.69 -3.12 28.02
N ALA A 154 -23.94 -3.51 27.77
CA ALA A 154 -24.43 -4.82 28.12
C ALA A 154 -23.71 -5.85 27.23
N PRO A 155 -22.98 -6.83 27.80
CA PRO A 155 -22.49 -7.95 27.01
C PRO A 155 -23.70 -8.56 26.33
N SER A 156 -23.70 -8.69 25.00
CA SER A 156 -24.78 -9.38 24.32
C SER A 156 -24.94 -10.75 24.98
N THR A 157 -26.07 -10.94 25.66
CA THR A 157 -26.33 -12.04 26.61
C THR A 157 -26.71 -13.33 25.87
N GLY A 158 -26.12 -13.58 24.71
CA GLY A 158 -26.49 -14.68 23.83
C GLY A 158 -25.29 -15.54 23.42
N GLY A 159 -25.17 -16.71 24.04
CA GLY A 159 -24.53 -17.90 23.47
C GLY A 159 -23.00 -17.97 23.50
N ASN A 160 -22.51 -19.21 23.30
CA ASN A 160 -21.11 -19.58 23.04
C ASN A 160 -20.58 -18.95 21.72
N THR A 161 -20.63 -17.63 21.60
CA THR A 161 -20.20 -16.95 20.37
C THR A 161 -18.69 -16.85 20.33
N ARG A 162 -18.12 -17.13 19.17
CA ARG A 162 -16.70 -16.95 18.89
C ARG A 162 -16.42 -15.51 18.49
N LEU A 163 -15.21 -15.06 18.77
CA LEU A 163 -14.67 -13.79 18.30
C LEU A 163 -14.04 -13.96 16.93
N LEU A 164 -14.17 -12.94 16.09
CA LEU A 164 -13.57 -12.90 14.77
C LEU A 164 -12.53 -11.79 14.71
N ARG A 165 -11.34 -12.13 14.24
CA ARG A 165 -10.26 -11.18 13.96
C ARG A 165 -9.87 -11.28 12.50
N ALA A 166 -9.56 -10.15 11.90
CA ALA A 166 -9.08 -10.11 10.53
C ALA A 166 -7.82 -9.25 10.40
N THR A 167 -6.96 -9.62 9.47
CA THR A 167 -5.86 -8.79 9.00
C THR A 167 -5.77 -8.92 7.49
N GLU A 168 -5.30 -7.87 6.84
CA GLU A 168 -5.14 -7.84 5.39
C GLU A 168 -3.67 -7.80 5.03
N ILE A 169 -3.31 -8.64 4.06
CA ILE A 169 -2.02 -8.64 3.43
C ILE A 169 -2.17 -7.86 2.14
N THR A 170 -1.40 -6.78 2.04
CA THR A 170 -1.42 -5.90 0.88
C THR A 170 -0.06 -5.89 0.21
N LEU A 171 -0.07 -5.79 -1.12
CA LEU A 171 1.11 -5.61 -1.95
C LEU A 171 1.20 -4.14 -2.32
N GLN A 172 2.34 -3.54 -2.03
CA GLN A 172 2.59 -2.13 -2.26
C GLN A 172 3.74 -1.95 -3.24
N LYS A 173 3.62 -0.96 -4.12
CA LYS A 173 4.70 -0.55 -5.02
C LYS A 173 4.87 0.95 -4.96
N ASP A 174 6.08 1.38 -4.60
CA ASP A 174 6.41 2.82 -4.59
C ASP A 174 6.39 3.36 -6.01
N ARG A 175 5.83 4.56 -6.17
CA ARG A 175 5.71 5.30 -7.42
C ARG A 175 6.17 6.76 -7.26
N ILE A 176 6.29 7.45 -8.38
CA ILE A 176 6.53 8.90 -8.40
C ILE A 176 5.28 9.60 -7.85
N THR A 177 5.50 10.53 -6.91
CA THR A 177 4.46 11.40 -6.38
C THR A 177 4.32 12.64 -7.24
N THR A 178 3.10 13.15 -7.31
CA THR A 178 2.81 14.50 -7.79
C THR A 178 2.52 15.36 -6.58
N GLY A 179 3.11 16.55 -6.51
CA GLY A 179 2.78 17.51 -5.46
C GLY A 179 2.69 18.94 -5.99
N THR A 180 2.12 19.81 -5.17
CA THR A 180 1.96 21.25 -5.42
C THR A 180 2.61 22.03 -4.29
N ASP A 181 3.22 23.17 -4.62
CA ASP A 181 3.89 24.05 -3.67
C ASP A 181 3.60 25.51 -4.07
N TRP A 182 3.32 26.34 -3.06
CA TRP A 182 3.20 27.78 -3.21
C TRP A 182 4.39 28.51 -2.61
N THR A 183 5.20 29.10 -3.46
CA THR A 183 6.30 29.98 -3.01
C THR A 183 5.84 31.43 -3.02
N PHE A 184 5.82 32.07 -1.85
CA PHE A 184 5.53 33.50 -1.70
C PHE A 184 6.82 34.27 -1.41
N GLY A 185 7.00 35.42 -2.04
CA GLY A 185 8.14 36.29 -1.80
C GLY A 185 7.83 37.77 -1.97
N SER A 186 8.74 38.61 -1.47
CA SER A 186 8.72 40.06 -1.68
C SER A 186 10.05 40.50 -2.29
N GLY A 187 9.97 41.21 -3.41
CA GLY A 187 11.09 41.82 -4.11
C GLY A 187 10.94 43.33 -4.22
N ALA A 188 11.95 44.00 -4.78
CA ALA A 188 11.95 45.46 -5.00
C ALA A 188 10.74 45.95 -5.83
N ASP A 189 10.17 45.07 -6.66
CA ASP A 189 9.04 45.36 -7.57
C ASP A 189 7.68 44.81 -7.08
N GLY A 190 7.58 44.35 -5.82
CA GLY A 190 6.32 43.92 -5.20
C GLY A 190 6.31 42.50 -4.65
N THR A 191 5.12 42.03 -4.27
CA THR A 191 4.89 40.66 -3.79
C THR A 191 4.58 39.71 -4.94
N PHE A 192 5.11 38.49 -4.88
CA PHE A 192 4.80 37.44 -5.84
C PHE A 192 4.38 36.16 -5.13
N ALA A 193 3.48 35.41 -5.79
CA ALA A 193 3.09 34.06 -5.44
C ALA A 193 3.34 33.16 -6.66
N GLN A 194 4.12 32.08 -6.50
CA GLN A 194 4.43 31.12 -7.56
C GLN A 194 3.85 29.76 -7.20
N PHE A 195 3.13 29.16 -8.15
CA PHE A 195 2.58 27.81 -8.05
C PHE A 195 3.47 26.85 -8.81
N ASN A 196 3.96 25.81 -8.14
CA ASN A 196 4.84 24.80 -8.73
C ASN A 196 4.21 23.42 -8.64
N VAL A 197 4.19 22.69 -9.76
CA VAL A 197 3.90 21.25 -9.77
C VAL A 197 5.22 20.50 -9.70
N THR A 198 5.37 19.62 -8.71
CA THR A 198 6.60 18.85 -8.50
C THR A 198 6.34 17.36 -8.69
N TYR A 199 7.33 16.69 -9.26
CA TYR A 199 7.39 15.24 -9.38
C TYR A 199 8.56 14.72 -8.57
N ARG A 200 8.30 13.89 -7.58
CA ARG A 200 9.35 13.38 -6.70
C ARG A 200 9.23 11.87 -6.56
N LEU A 201 10.37 11.20 -6.59
CA LEU A 201 10.42 9.82 -6.13
C LEU A 201 10.65 9.86 -4.61
N PRO A 202 9.83 9.15 -3.81
CA PRO A 202 9.98 9.13 -2.37
C PRO A 202 11.40 8.72 -1.94
N ALA A 203 11.93 9.37 -0.91
CA ALA A 203 13.25 9.01 -0.38
C ALA A 203 13.24 7.55 0.09
N GLY A 204 14.15 6.74 -0.45
CA GLY A 204 14.20 5.30 -0.16
C GLY A 204 13.15 4.46 -0.90
N ALA A 205 12.57 4.98 -1.99
CA ALA A 205 11.67 4.22 -2.84
C ALA A 205 12.26 2.87 -3.26
N ARG A 206 11.43 1.82 -3.13
CA ARG A 206 11.84 0.45 -3.36
C ARG A 206 11.67 0.06 -4.83
N LYS A 207 12.69 -0.62 -5.35
CA LYS A 207 12.64 -1.21 -6.68
C LYS A 207 11.59 -2.34 -6.75
N ARG A 208 11.56 -3.21 -5.74
CA ARG A 208 10.62 -4.35 -5.66
C ARG A 208 9.31 -3.93 -5.01
N ALA A 209 8.22 -4.57 -5.42
CA ALA A 209 6.98 -4.51 -4.67
C ALA A 209 7.16 -5.22 -3.32
N TYR A 210 6.48 -4.74 -2.28
CA TYR A 210 6.65 -5.26 -0.94
C TYR A 210 5.32 -5.51 -0.24
N LEU A 211 5.29 -6.53 0.60
CA LEU A 211 4.11 -6.93 1.34
C LEU A 211 4.05 -6.25 2.71
N ARG A 212 2.83 -5.91 3.13
CA ARG A 212 2.54 -5.41 4.48
C ARG A 212 1.27 -6.01 5.05
N SER A 213 1.26 -6.17 6.36
CA SER A 213 0.04 -6.41 7.12
C SER A 213 -0.58 -5.06 7.49
N VAL A 214 -1.89 -4.96 7.28
CA VAL A 214 -2.72 -3.82 7.70
C VAL A 214 -3.97 -4.36 8.37
N ALA A 215 -4.47 -3.64 9.38
CA ALA A 215 -5.69 -4.06 10.07
C ALA A 215 -6.88 -4.04 9.12
N LYS A 216 -6.95 -3.04 8.23
CA LYS A 216 -7.96 -2.89 7.17
C LYS A 216 -7.40 -2.05 6.04
N LEU A 217 -7.57 -2.48 4.79
CA LEU A 217 -7.33 -1.65 3.62
C LEU A 217 -8.48 -0.67 3.50
N ARG A 218 -8.15 0.62 3.57
CA ARG A 218 -9.09 1.69 3.22
C ARG A 218 -8.73 2.15 1.81
N PRO A 219 -9.71 2.28 0.90
CA PRO A 219 -9.44 2.96 -0.35
C PRO A 219 -8.96 4.39 -0.04
N PRO A 220 -7.99 4.92 -0.81
CA PRO A 220 -7.60 6.32 -0.67
C PRO A 220 -8.84 7.19 -0.82
N ALA A 221 -8.99 8.16 0.08
CA ALA A 221 -10.08 9.13 -0.05
C ALA A 221 -9.91 9.89 -1.37
N PRO A 222 -11.00 10.21 -2.08
CA PRO A 222 -10.89 11.11 -3.22
C PRO A 222 -10.29 12.42 -2.72
N ASP A 223 -9.21 12.85 -3.36
CA ASP A 223 -8.57 14.10 -3.00
C ASP A 223 -9.52 15.28 -3.22
N ASP A 224 -9.59 16.19 -2.25
CA ASP A 224 -10.33 17.45 -2.40
C ASP A 224 -9.58 18.36 -3.39
N PRO A 225 -10.19 18.69 -4.55
CA PRO A 225 -9.57 19.55 -5.55
C PRO A 225 -9.11 20.90 -4.98
N MET A 226 -9.79 21.40 -3.94
CA MET A 226 -9.48 22.68 -3.35
C MET A 226 -8.36 22.61 -2.31
N ALA A 227 -8.29 21.53 -1.54
CA ALA A 227 -7.12 21.23 -0.72
C ALA A 227 -5.84 21.11 -1.55
N ARG A 228 -5.90 20.48 -2.74
CA ARG A 228 -4.74 20.36 -3.63
C ARG A 228 -4.21 21.70 -4.17
N LEU A 229 -5.10 22.70 -4.25
CA LEU A 229 -4.81 24.01 -4.82
C LEU A 229 -4.39 25.04 -3.78
N MET A 230 -4.86 24.92 -2.53
CA MET A 230 -4.68 25.95 -1.49
C MET A 230 -3.60 25.62 -0.45
N VAL A 231 -3.07 24.40 -0.45
CA VAL A 231 -2.06 23.93 0.51
C VAL A 231 -0.98 23.15 -0.23
N ASP A 232 0.21 23.05 0.34
CA ASP A 232 1.22 22.07 -0.08
C ASP A 232 0.59 20.68 -0.05
N TRP A 233 0.40 20.10 -1.23
CA TRP A 233 -0.24 18.81 -1.39
C TRP A 233 0.72 17.84 -2.07
N GLU A 234 0.67 16.57 -1.67
CA GLU A 234 1.43 15.50 -2.29
C GLU A 234 0.55 14.25 -2.38
N SER A 235 0.54 13.60 -3.54
CA SER A 235 -0.17 12.34 -3.75
C SER A 235 0.47 11.21 -2.96
N ASP A 236 -0.30 10.15 -2.67
CA ASP A 236 0.24 8.95 -2.05
C ASP A 236 1.51 8.40 -2.76
N PRO A 237 2.56 8.01 -2.02
CA PRO A 237 3.84 7.59 -2.58
C PRO A 237 3.89 6.16 -3.12
N PHE A 238 2.78 5.42 -3.01
CA PHE A 238 2.70 4.02 -3.40
C PHE A 238 1.29 3.66 -3.85
N ASP A 239 1.22 2.65 -4.71
CA ASP A 239 -0.04 1.99 -5.05
C ASP A 239 -0.17 0.71 -4.23
N THR A 240 -1.41 0.33 -3.88
CA THR A 240 -1.69 -0.83 -3.04
C THR A 240 -2.75 -1.72 -3.70
N ILE A 241 -2.54 -3.04 -3.67
CA ILE A 241 -3.54 -4.06 -4.05
C ILE A 241 -3.69 -5.10 -2.93
N PRO A 242 -4.91 -5.55 -2.58
CA PRO A 242 -5.10 -6.62 -1.61
C PRO A 242 -4.62 -7.96 -2.17
N VAL A 243 -3.85 -8.70 -1.37
CA VAL A 243 -3.38 -10.05 -1.70
C VAL A 243 -4.30 -11.10 -1.08
N ALA A 244 -4.51 -10.99 0.24
CA ALA A 244 -5.37 -11.90 0.98
C ALA A 244 -5.91 -11.22 2.25
N THR A 245 -7.08 -11.66 2.69
CA THR A 245 -7.60 -11.39 4.04
C THR A 245 -7.45 -12.65 4.87
N VAL A 246 -6.72 -12.56 5.98
CA VAL A 246 -6.56 -13.64 6.94
C VAL A 246 -7.55 -13.40 8.08
N TYR A 247 -8.46 -14.35 8.27
CA TYR A 247 -9.41 -14.39 9.36
C TYR A 247 -8.95 -15.41 10.41
N LEU A 248 -9.09 -15.07 11.68
CA LEU A 248 -8.90 -15.98 12.80
C LEU A 248 -10.21 -16.02 13.60
N ILE A 249 -10.71 -17.22 13.87
CA ILE A 249 -11.86 -17.44 14.73
C ILE A 249 -11.41 -18.03 16.07
N SER A 250 -11.87 -17.46 17.16
CA SER A 250 -11.53 -17.91 18.51
C SER A 250 -12.22 -19.23 18.85
N PRO A 251 -11.78 -19.96 19.89
CA PRO A 251 -12.65 -20.93 20.55
C PRO A 251 -13.90 -20.25 21.12
N GLU A 252 -14.88 -21.06 21.48
CA GLU A 252 -16.10 -20.60 22.14
C GLU A 252 -15.77 -19.93 23.48
N ASN A 253 -16.51 -18.87 23.83
CA ASN A 253 -16.36 -18.13 25.08
C ASN A 253 -15.00 -17.46 25.30
N ALA A 254 -14.27 -17.16 24.21
CA ALA A 254 -13.09 -16.30 24.30
C ALA A 254 -13.45 -14.94 24.92
N VAL A 255 -12.54 -14.42 25.75
CA VAL A 255 -12.71 -13.13 26.44
C VAL A 255 -12.78 -12.02 25.39
N GLN A 256 -13.77 -11.12 25.50
CA GLN A 256 -13.89 -9.97 24.59
C GLN A 256 -12.60 -9.17 24.52
N ASN A 257 -12.29 -8.62 23.35
CA ASN A 257 -11.05 -7.90 23.07
C ASN A 257 -9.76 -8.74 23.22
N SER A 258 -9.87 -10.07 23.34
CA SER A 258 -8.68 -10.93 23.29
C SER A 258 -8.00 -10.84 21.91
N GLU A 259 -6.68 -10.84 21.92
CA GLU A 259 -5.86 -10.99 20.73
C GLU A 259 -5.79 -12.46 20.29
N PRO A 260 -5.53 -12.75 19.01
CA PRO A 260 -5.47 -14.12 18.54
C PRO A 260 -4.38 -14.96 19.20
N GLY A 261 -4.79 -16.04 19.86
CA GLY A 261 -3.93 -17.01 20.51
C GLY A 261 -3.60 -18.24 19.64
N PRO A 262 -2.86 -19.21 20.19
CA PRO A 262 -2.52 -20.48 19.51
C PRO A 262 -3.72 -21.38 19.21
N ASP A 263 -4.80 -21.22 19.97
CA ASP A 263 -6.04 -21.99 19.92
C ASP A 263 -7.06 -21.45 18.91
N TRP A 264 -6.73 -20.35 18.22
CA TRP A 264 -7.57 -19.77 17.19
C TRP A 264 -7.39 -20.51 15.86
N SER A 265 -8.48 -20.64 15.10
CA SER A 265 -8.46 -21.35 13.81
C SER A 265 -8.32 -20.36 12.64
N PRO A 266 -7.35 -20.55 11.72
CA PRO A 266 -7.11 -19.65 10.61
C PRO A 266 -7.93 -19.99 9.36
N TYR A 267 -8.39 -18.95 8.68
CA TYR A 267 -9.06 -19.01 7.38
C TYR A 267 -8.53 -17.90 6.49
N VAL A 268 -8.29 -18.19 5.21
CA VAL A 268 -7.69 -17.23 4.29
C VAL A 268 -8.60 -17.04 3.09
N LYS A 269 -8.94 -15.79 2.80
CA LYS A 269 -9.60 -15.37 1.56
C LYS A 269 -8.56 -14.74 0.64
N HIS A 270 -8.22 -15.43 -0.44
CA HIS A 270 -7.29 -14.92 -1.45
C HIS A 270 -8.01 -13.97 -2.42
N HIS A 271 -7.34 -12.87 -2.77
CA HIS A 271 -7.82 -11.90 -3.77
C HIS A 271 -6.93 -11.90 -5.02
N LEU A 272 -5.67 -12.30 -4.88
CA LEU A 272 -4.68 -12.31 -5.95
C LEU A 272 -4.22 -13.72 -6.28
N PHE A 273 -4.24 -14.05 -7.57
CA PHE A 273 -3.94 -15.40 -8.09
C PHE A 273 -2.84 -15.43 -9.14
N TRP A 274 -2.54 -14.30 -9.79
CA TRP A 274 -1.63 -14.23 -10.93
C TRP A 274 -0.46 -13.29 -10.65
N ASN A 275 0.63 -13.47 -11.40
CA ASN A 275 1.69 -12.48 -11.43
C ASN A 275 1.18 -11.17 -12.02
N LEU A 276 1.76 -10.07 -11.56
CA LEU A 276 1.30 -8.73 -11.87
C LEU A 276 2.31 -7.98 -12.73
N ILE A 277 1.78 -7.03 -13.49
CA ILE A 277 2.52 -5.90 -14.03
C ILE A 277 2.05 -4.66 -13.29
N HIS A 278 2.98 -3.79 -12.96
CA HIS A 278 2.74 -2.46 -12.42
C HIS A 278 3.39 -1.44 -13.35
N ASP A 279 2.60 -0.46 -13.77
CA ASP A 279 3.10 0.69 -14.49
C ASP A 279 2.34 1.95 -14.10
N VAL A 280 2.95 3.08 -14.40
CA VAL A 280 2.47 4.40 -14.03
C VAL A 280 2.04 5.12 -15.29
N THR A 281 0.75 5.46 -15.39
CA THR A 281 0.27 6.22 -16.54
C THR A 281 0.52 7.70 -16.32
N VAL A 282 1.33 8.31 -17.18
CA VAL A 282 1.41 9.77 -17.32
C VAL A 282 0.59 10.13 -18.56
N GLN A 283 -0.62 10.66 -18.38
CA GLN A 283 -1.38 11.16 -19.52
C GLN A 283 -0.70 12.44 -20.05
N PRO A 284 -0.34 12.51 -21.34
CA PRO A 284 0.17 13.74 -21.92
C PRO A 284 -0.93 14.82 -21.90
N PRO A 285 -0.56 16.11 -21.77
CA PRO A 285 -1.52 17.20 -21.67
C PRO A 285 -2.44 17.22 -22.90
N SER A 286 -3.76 17.28 -22.68
CA SER A 286 -4.75 17.55 -23.71
C SER A 286 -5.23 18.99 -23.54
N GLY A 287 -4.44 19.93 -24.05
CA GLY A 287 -4.83 21.34 -24.08
C GLY A 287 -3.66 22.23 -24.49
N SER A 288 -3.81 22.95 -25.60
CA SER A 288 -2.95 24.10 -25.89
C SER A 288 -3.24 25.19 -24.86
N SER A 289 -2.24 25.57 -24.05
CA SER A 289 -2.31 26.81 -23.29
C SER A 289 -2.19 27.97 -24.27
N GLU A 290 -3.29 28.68 -24.55
CA GLU A 290 -3.20 29.95 -25.27
C GLU A 290 -2.58 30.99 -24.31
N ASN A 291 -1.41 31.50 -24.68
CA ASN A 291 -0.77 32.58 -23.93
C ASN A 291 -1.67 33.82 -23.99
N MET A 292 -1.90 34.47 -22.85
CA MET A 292 -2.55 35.78 -22.81
C MET A 292 -1.60 36.79 -23.46
N ILE A 293 -2.06 37.40 -24.55
CA ILE A 293 -1.38 38.50 -25.25
C ILE A 293 -2.21 39.75 -25.02
N LEU A 294 -1.60 40.80 -24.46
CA LEU A 294 -2.24 42.08 -24.23
C LEU A 294 -1.47 43.14 -25.04
N PRO A 295 -1.94 43.53 -26.24
CA PRO A 295 -1.26 44.53 -27.04
C PRO A 295 -1.52 45.92 -26.46
N THR A 296 -0.57 46.45 -25.68
CA THR A 296 -0.66 47.78 -25.09
C THR A 296 0.26 48.74 -25.82
N GLY A 297 -0.23 49.44 -26.85
CA GLY A 297 0.56 50.45 -27.58
C GLY A 297 0.84 51.74 -26.78
N LEU A 298 1.43 51.65 -25.59
CA LEU A 298 1.67 52.79 -24.68
C LEU A 298 3.16 52.94 -24.33
N ALA A 299 3.63 54.19 -24.43
CA ALA A 299 4.91 54.71 -23.93
C ALA A 299 6.22 54.07 -24.47
N LEU A 300 6.48 54.21 -25.79
CA LEU A 300 7.80 54.03 -26.42
C LEU A 300 8.53 52.72 -26.04
N GLY A 301 7.79 51.63 -25.82
CA GLY A 301 8.35 50.28 -25.59
C GLY A 301 8.87 49.99 -24.17
N VAL A 302 8.87 50.97 -23.25
CA VAL A 302 9.32 50.76 -21.86
C VAL A 302 8.22 50.15 -20.99
N ALA A 303 6.97 50.53 -21.21
CA ALA A 303 5.84 49.88 -20.53
C ALA A 303 5.61 48.45 -21.07
N ASP A 304 5.90 48.21 -22.35
CA ASP A 304 5.76 46.90 -22.98
C ASP A 304 6.72 45.87 -22.40
N SER A 305 7.95 46.24 -22.00
CA SER A 305 8.87 45.26 -21.39
C SER A 305 8.38 44.82 -20.01
N VAL A 306 7.88 45.74 -19.19
CA VAL A 306 7.31 45.45 -17.87
C VAL A 306 6.01 44.66 -17.98
N ILE A 307 5.12 45.05 -18.90
CA ILE A 307 3.86 44.35 -19.15
C ILE A 307 4.12 42.95 -19.71
N ASN A 308 5.07 42.78 -20.63
CA ASN A 308 5.43 41.45 -21.13
C ASN A 308 6.10 40.58 -20.06
N GLN A 309 6.87 41.15 -19.14
CA GLN A 309 7.46 40.40 -18.03
C GLN A 309 6.41 39.96 -16.99
N ILE A 310 5.44 40.84 -16.71
CA ILE A 310 4.26 40.50 -15.87
C ILE A 310 3.40 39.44 -16.58
N LEU A 311 3.12 39.59 -17.88
CA LEU A 311 2.34 38.64 -18.67
C LEU A 311 3.05 37.29 -18.83
N ALA A 312 4.37 37.26 -18.99
CA ALA A 312 5.14 36.00 -18.99
C ALA A 312 4.97 35.28 -17.66
N THR A 313 5.07 35.99 -16.55
CA THR A 313 4.85 35.45 -15.20
C THR A 313 3.42 34.94 -15.00
N ILE A 314 2.42 35.64 -15.54
CA ILE A 314 1.02 35.20 -15.47
C ILE A 314 0.76 34.02 -16.40
N ASN A 315 1.36 33.99 -17.58
CA ASN A 315 1.24 32.89 -18.54
C ASN A 315 1.91 31.62 -18.03
N ASP A 316 3.08 31.71 -17.39
CA ASP A 316 3.75 30.57 -16.75
C ASP A 316 2.88 30.01 -15.61
N LYS A 317 2.24 30.88 -14.82
CA LYS A 317 1.31 30.46 -13.75
C LYS A 317 0.02 29.87 -14.30
N ASN A 318 -0.53 30.45 -15.36
CA ASN A 318 -1.73 29.92 -16.02
C ASN A 318 -1.43 28.58 -16.69
N ALA A 319 -0.24 28.42 -17.28
CA ALA A 319 0.24 27.16 -17.82
C ALA A 319 0.44 26.11 -16.72
N ALA A 320 1.07 26.46 -15.59
CA ALA A 320 1.22 25.55 -14.45
C ALA A 320 -0.14 25.17 -13.82
N LEU A 321 -1.09 26.11 -13.77
CA LEU A 321 -2.45 25.87 -13.29
C LEU A 321 -3.26 25.02 -14.27
N ALA A 322 -3.18 25.29 -15.57
CA ALA A 322 -3.81 24.50 -16.62
C ALA A 322 -3.20 23.10 -16.71
N GLU A 323 -1.89 23.00 -16.52
CA GLU A 323 -1.17 21.74 -16.39
C GLU A 323 -1.66 20.97 -15.15
N PHE A 324 -1.88 21.62 -14.02
CA PHE A 324 -2.42 20.99 -12.81
C PHE A 324 -3.91 20.61 -12.92
N LEU A 325 -4.75 21.47 -13.48
CA LEU A 325 -6.20 21.22 -13.69
C LEU A 325 -6.45 20.20 -14.81
N GLY A 326 -5.59 20.17 -15.83
CA GLY A 326 -5.63 19.22 -16.94
C GLY A 326 -4.94 17.89 -16.67
N LYS A 327 -4.04 17.82 -15.67
CA LYS A 327 -3.39 16.58 -15.26
C LYS A 327 -4.26 15.79 -14.30
N ARG A 328 -4.46 14.52 -14.65
CA ARG A 328 -4.75 13.49 -13.65
C ARG A 328 -3.48 13.21 -12.87
N THR A 329 -3.64 12.98 -11.57
CA THR A 329 -2.60 12.47 -10.69
C THR A 329 -1.85 11.32 -11.34
N VAL A 330 -0.53 11.29 -11.16
CA VAL A 330 0.29 10.15 -11.55
C VAL A 330 -0.23 8.94 -10.78
N GLU A 331 -0.88 8.01 -11.46
CA GLU A 331 -1.50 6.83 -10.86
C GLU A 331 -0.82 5.59 -11.41
N GLY A 332 -0.38 4.71 -10.51
CA GLY A 332 0.04 3.38 -10.91
C GLY A 332 -1.12 2.41 -10.90
N ARG A 333 -1.07 1.44 -11.81
CA ARG A 333 -2.07 0.38 -11.88
C ARG A 333 -1.39 -0.97 -11.86
N PHE A 334 -1.99 -1.91 -11.15
CA PHE A 334 -1.66 -3.32 -11.24
C PHE A 334 -2.59 -3.99 -12.25
N TRP A 335 -2.04 -4.84 -13.11
CA TRP A 335 -2.84 -5.70 -13.98
C TRP A 335 -2.15 -7.04 -14.21
N THR A 336 -2.94 -8.00 -14.68
CA THR A 336 -2.49 -9.34 -15.08
C THR A 336 -2.57 -9.43 -16.60
N ILE A 337 -1.63 -10.11 -17.25
CA ILE A 337 -1.74 -10.46 -18.68
C ILE A 337 -2.40 -11.82 -18.81
#